data_AF-A0A7X7F397-F1
#
_entry.id   AF-A0A7X7F397-F1
#
_cell.length_a   1.000
_cell.length_b   1.000
_cell.length_c   1.000
_cell.angle_alpha   90.00
_cell.angle_beta   90.00
_cell.angle_gamma   90.00
#
_symmetry.space_group_name_H-M   'P 1'
#
loop_
_entity.id
_entity.type
_entity.pdbx_description
1 polymer ?
#
loop_
_entity_poly.entity_id
_entity_poly.type
_entity_poly.pdbx_seq_one_letter_code
_entity_poly.pdbx_strand_id
1 'polypeptide(L)'
;MNESPLLSVIRTMREQLLAEYGDIDPTPQKSREQMGRLLRNEAGIERYLHVTMSGSDDTFGTAVTRLVNTPRTLKHVLRHVDDSWKRLHGEVCLDDLLVSTILRAGAPEAFDFLLRRIDMLRMAPVGDSDSDKCASEKRRCVMREDWDATSKTAEWDATSALRLILFLFPNAAKSFGEERSVDGRVSPQG
;
A
#
# COMPACT_ATOMS: atom_id res chain seq x y z
N MET A 1 3.43 -15.67 17.10
CA MET A 1 3.87 -14.27 16.94
C MET A 1 2.84 -13.41 17.64
N ASN A 2 3.24 -12.58 18.60
CA ASN A 2 2.31 -11.70 19.31
C ASN A 2 1.89 -10.58 18.35
N GLU A 3 0.58 -10.47 18.10
CA GLU A 3 0.01 -9.38 17.31
C GLU A 3 0.34 -8.03 17.97
N SER A 4 0.80 -7.06 17.18
CA SER A 4 1.11 -5.73 17.71
C SER A 4 -0.13 -5.12 18.38
N PRO A 5 -0.04 -4.54 19.60
CA PRO A 5 -1.18 -3.90 20.26
C PRO A 5 -1.83 -2.79 19.41
N LEU A 6 -1.06 -2.18 18.51
CA LEU A 6 -1.58 -1.18 17.57
C LEU A 6 -2.49 -1.83 16.51
N LEU A 7 -2.09 -2.98 15.97
CA LEU A 7 -2.88 -3.72 15.00
C LEU A 7 -4.18 -4.22 15.60
N SER A 8 -4.16 -4.67 16.85
CA SER A 8 -5.38 -5.13 17.51
C SER A 8 -6.40 -4.00 17.68
N VAL A 9 -5.94 -2.78 18.00
CA VAL A 9 -6.80 -1.58 18.07
C VAL A 9 -7.38 -1.23 16.71
N ILE A 10 -6.55 -1.19 15.66
CA ILE A 10 -7.00 -0.91 14.29
C ILE A 10 -8.02 -1.94 13.82
N ARG A 11 -7.72 -3.24 14.04
CA ARG A 11 -8.61 -4.34 13.68
C ARG A 11 -9.94 -4.22 14.41
N THR A 12 -9.93 -3.98 15.72
CA THR A 12 -11.14 -3.85 16.54
C THR A 12 -12.01 -2.70 16.03
N MET A 13 -11.42 -1.54 15.76
CA MET A 13 -12.15 -0.40 15.23
C MET A 13 -12.76 -0.71 13.85
N ARG A 14 -11.99 -1.32 12.97
CA ARG A 14 -12.45 -1.70 11.63
C ARG A 14 -13.63 -2.67 11.68
N GLU A 15 -13.54 -3.70 12.51
CA GLU A 15 -14.62 -4.69 12.70
C GLU A 15 -15.88 -4.02 13.22
N GLN A 16 -15.76 -3.09 14.16
CA GLN A 16 -16.89 -2.31 14.68
C GLN A 16 -17.54 -1.46 13.58
N LEU A 17 -16.76 -0.69 12.82
CA LEU A 17 -17.29 0.17 11.75
C LEU A 17 -17.99 -0.63 10.63
N LEU A 18 -17.44 -1.79 10.27
CA LEU A 18 -18.05 -2.66 9.27
C LEU A 18 -19.32 -3.33 9.77
N ALA A 19 -19.41 -3.62 11.08
CA ALA A 19 -20.61 -4.19 11.68
C ALA A 19 -21.74 -3.15 11.83
N GLU A 20 -21.38 -1.88 12.10
CA GLU A 20 -22.33 -0.78 12.28
C GLU A 20 -22.98 -0.36 10.96
N TYR A 21 -22.18 -0.24 9.88
CA TYR A 21 -22.65 0.17 8.56
C TYR A 21 -22.61 -1.03 7.62
N GLY A 22 -23.67 -1.85 7.68
CA GLY A 22 -23.81 -3.10 6.89
C GLY A 22 -23.97 -2.93 5.38
N ASP A 23 -23.48 -1.82 4.82
CA ASP A 23 -23.67 -1.44 3.43
C ASP A 23 -22.78 -2.19 2.44
N ILE A 24 -23.17 -2.09 1.17
CA ILE A 24 -22.44 -2.60 0.01
C ILE A 24 -21.15 -1.80 -0.11
N ASP A 25 -20.06 -2.37 0.42
CA ASP A 25 -18.70 -1.97 0.05
C ASP A 25 -18.61 -1.92 -1.48
N PRO A 26 -18.34 -0.75 -2.09
CA PRO A 26 -18.29 -0.59 -3.54
C PRO A 26 -17.13 -1.36 -4.17
N THR A 27 -16.22 -1.88 -3.34
CA THR A 27 -15.08 -2.68 -3.76
C THR A 27 -15.54 -4.06 -4.27
N PRO A 28 -15.21 -4.45 -5.51
CA PRO A 28 -15.56 -5.77 -6.04
C PRO A 28 -15.11 -6.91 -5.12
N GLN A 29 -15.97 -7.93 -4.94
CA GLN A 29 -15.79 -9.03 -3.99
C GLN A 29 -14.43 -9.75 -4.10
N LYS A 30 -13.81 -9.79 -5.29
CA LYS A 30 -12.46 -10.37 -5.49
C LYS A 30 -11.35 -9.55 -4.82
N SER A 31 -11.41 -8.23 -4.92
CA SER A 31 -10.47 -7.33 -4.21
C SER A 31 -10.74 -7.38 -2.70
N ARG A 32 -12.01 -7.56 -2.30
CA ARG A 32 -12.45 -7.77 -0.90
C ARG A 32 -11.94 -9.10 -0.31
N GLU A 33 -11.86 -10.17 -1.09
CA GLU A 33 -11.31 -11.46 -0.65
C GLU A 33 -9.79 -11.43 -0.49
N GLN A 34 -9.09 -10.64 -1.32
CA GLN A 34 -7.69 -10.30 -1.05
C GLN A 34 -7.63 -9.52 0.27
N MET A 35 -8.22 -8.32 0.38
CA MET A 35 -8.16 -7.45 1.57
C MET A 35 -8.61 -8.12 2.89
N GLY A 36 -9.74 -8.80 2.86
CA GLY A 36 -10.25 -9.57 3.99
C GLY A 36 -9.36 -10.76 4.37
N ARG A 37 -8.55 -11.30 3.46
CA ARG A 37 -7.49 -12.26 3.80
C ARG A 37 -6.28 -11.57 4.40
N LEU A 38 -6.01 -10.30 4.13
CA LEU A 38 -4.81 -9.58 4.59
C LEU A 38 -4.87 -9.20 6.05
N LEU A 39 -6.05 -8.77 6.49
CA LEU A 39 -6.33 -8.49 7.90
C LEU A 39 -6.68 -9.75 8.71
N ARG A 40 -6.98 -10.87 8.02
CA ARG A 40 -7.18 -12.20 8.65
C ARG A 40 -5.93 -13.10 8.61
N ASN A 41 -5.00 -12.85 7.69
CA ASN A 41 -3.84 -13.70 7.40
C ASN A 41 -2.78 -12.88 6.65
N GLU A 42 -1.92 -12.19 7.40
CA GLU A 42 -0.87 -11.28 6.90
C GLU A 42 0.00 -11.90 5.79
N ALA A 43 0.22 -13.22 5.80
CA ALA A 43 1.14 -13.95 4.92
C ALA A 43 0.94 -13.75 3.39
N GLY A 44 -0.26 -13.38 2.92
CA GLY A 44 -0.57 -13.28 1.49
C GLY A 44 0.03 -12.07 0.77
N ILE A 45 -0.18 -10.86 1.31
CA ILE A 45 0.51 -9.66 0.83
C ILE A 45 1.96 -9.69 1.24
N GLU A 46 2.28 -10.17 2.45
CA GLU A 46 3.68 -10.22 2.89
C GLU A 46 4.51 -11.04 1.91
N ARG A 47 3.99 -12.17 1.40
CA ARG A 47 4.69 -12.92 0.35
C ARG A 47 4.83 -12.14 -0.96
N TYR A 48 3.83 -11.35 -1.37
CA TYR A 48 3.89 -10.56 -2.61
C TYR A 48 4.79 -9.32 -2.48
N LEU A 49 4.68 -8.57 -1.40
CA LEU A 49 5.50 -7.40 -1.09
C LEU A 49 6.92 -7.81 -0.71
N HIS A 50 7.15 -8.93 -0.03
CA HIS A 50 8.51 -9.46 0.22
C HIS A 50 9.18 -9.93 -1.08
N VAL A 51 8.41 -10.46 -2.05
CA VAL A 51 8.94 -10.81 -3.38
C VAL A 51 9.26 -9.56 -4.21
N THR A 52 8.52 -8.46 -4.03
CA THR A 52 8.64 -7.26 -4.88
C THR A 52 9.50 -6.15 -4.25
N MET A 53 9.56 -6.09 -2.93
CA MET A 53 10.42 -5.23 -2.12
C MET A 53 11.40 -6.15 -1.36
N SER A 54 12.58 -6.36 -1.94
CA SER A 54 13.62 -7.24 -1.40
C SER A 54 13.85 -7.05 0.11
N GLY A 55 13.68 -8.12 0.89
CA GLY A 55 14.48 -8.39 2.09
C GLY A 55 14.09 -7.75 3.43
N SER A 56 12.87 -7.24 3.61
CA SER A 56 12.39 -6.79 4.92
C SER A 56 11.23 -7.64 5.43
N ASP A 57 11.38 -8.19 6.64
CA ASP A 57 10.32 -8.83 7.45
C ASP A 57 9.26 -7.82 7.97
N ASP A 58 9.27 -6.57 7.47
CA ASP A 58 8.35 -5.53 7.90
C ASP A 58 6.92 -5.79 7.44
N THR A 59 6.07 -6.11 8.41
CA THR A 59 4.64 -6.31 8.15
C THR A 59 3.91 -4.99 7.91
N PHE A 60 2.69 -5.06 7.35
CA PHE A 60 1.77 -3.91 7.28
C PHE A 60 1.66 -3.18 8.63
N GLY A 61 1.57 -3.91 9.75
CA GLY A 61 1.52 -3.30 11.07
C GLY A 61 2.78 -2.57 11.46
N THR A 62 3.95 -3.08 11.09
CA THR A 62 5.22 -2.36 11.29
C THR A 62 5.24 -1.08 10.46
N ALA A 63 4.76 -1.11 9.22
CA ALA A 63 4.67 0.09 8.38
C ALA A 63 3.75 1.16 8.98
N VAL A 64 2.56 0.78 9.46
CA VAL A 64 1.66 1.71 10.16
C VAL A 64 2.31 2.24 11.45
N THR A 65 2.96 1.38 12.23
CA THR A 65 3.60 1.79 13.50
C THR A 65 4.74 2.79 13.27
N ARG A 66 5.51 2.65 12.19
CA ARG A 66 6.60 3.58 11.85
C ARG A 66 6.11 4.95 11.41
N LEU A 67 5.01 5.01 10.67
CA LEU A 67 4.42 6.30 10.24
C LEU A 67 3.58 6.96 11.33
N VAL A 68 2.94 6.16 12.18
CA VAL A 68 2.07 6.61 13.26
C VAL A 68 2.73 6.29 14.61
N ASN A 69 3.94 6.83 14.79
CA ASN A 69 4.83 6.50 15.89
C ASN A 69 4.41 7.03 17.28
N THR A 70 3.31 7.78 17.38
CA THR A 70 2.75 8.21 18.67
C THR A 70 1.29 7.77 18.84
N PRO A 71 0.87 7.41 20.07
CA PRO A 71 -0.53 7.10 20.37
C PRO A 71 -1.49 8.26 20.05
N ARG A 72 -1.00 9.51 20.15
CA ARG A 72 -1.79 10.70 19.84
C ARG A 72 -2.10 10.77 18.34
N THR A 73 -1.09 10.57 17.48
CA THR A 73 -1.30 10.54 16.02
C THR A 73 -2.26 9.42 15.64
N LEU A 74 -2.10 8.21 16.22
CA LEU A 74 -3.00 7.09 15.96
C LEU A 74 -4.44 7.42 16.32
N LYS A 75 -4.67 7.97 17.52
CA LYS A 75 -6.01 8.39 17.94
C LYS A 75 -6.63 9.40 16.96
N HIS A 76 -5.84 10.38 16.49
CA HIS A 76 -6.33 11.37 15.51
C HIS A 76 -6.69 10.73 14.18
N VAL A 77 -5.86 9.81 13.67
CA VAL A 77 -6.14 9.04 12.44
C VAL A 77 -7.44 8.25 12.60
N LEU A 78 -7.56 7.46 13.66
CA LEU A 78 -8.75 6.60 13.86
C LEU A 78 -10.02 7.45 14.02
N ARG A 79 -9.96 8.55 14.79
CA ARG A 79 -11.11 9.45 14.90
C ARG A 79 -11.50 10.05 13.54
N HIS A 80 -10.53 10.47 12.74
CA HIS A 80 -10.82 11.01 11.41
C HIS A 80 -11.44 9.97 10.48
N VAL A 81 -10.96 8.72 10.55
CA VAL A 81 -11.54 7.59 9.81
C VAL A 81 -12.97 7.33 10.24
N ASP A 82 -13.25 7.28 11.55
CA ASP A 82 -14.61 7.14 12.11
C ASP A 82 -15.54 8.25 11.61
N ASP A 83 -15.14 9.51 11.77
CA ASP A 83 -15.95 10.66 11.36
C ASP A 83 -16.20 10.71 9.85
N SER A 84 -15.20 10.31 9.04
CA SER A 84 -15.33 10.25 7.58
C SER A 84 -16.18 9.06 7.13
N TRP A 85 -16.02 7.90 7.78
CA TRP A 85 -16.76 6.68 7.46
C TRP A 85 -18.26 6.88 7.65
N LYS A 86 -18.69 7.55 8.73
CA LYS A 86 -20.09 7.92 8.99
C LYS A 86 -20.78 8.71 7.86
N ARG A 87 -20.02 9.28 6.94
CA ARG A 87 -20.54 10.08 5.81
C ARG A 87 -20.27 9.47 4.45
N LEU A 88 -19.25 8.63 4.34
CA LEU A 88 -18.75 8.10 3.06
C LEU A 88 -18.90 6.57 2.96
N HIS A 89 -19.44 5.91 3.99
CA HIS A 89 -19.71 4.48 3.94
C HIS A 89 -20.59 4.17 2.71
N GLY A 90 -20.21 3.13 1.95
CA GLY A 90 -20.85 2.77 0.68
C GLY A 90 -20.32 3.51 -0.57
N GLU A 91 -19.58 4.62 -0.41
CA GLU A 91 -18.94 5.34 -1.52
C GLU A 91 -17.45 5.03 -1.63
N VAL A 92 -16.79 4.80 -0.50
CA VAL A 92 -15.35 4.51 -0.43
C VAL A 92 -15.08 3.19 0.26
N CYS A 93 -13.91 2.61 -0.01
CA CYS A 93 -13.40 1.47 0.75
C CYS A 93 -12.85 1.95 2.11
N LEU A 94 -13.22 1.27 3.20
CA LEU A 94 -12.73 1.61 4.55
C LEU A 94 -11.21 1.47 4.66
N ASP A 95 -10.64 0.46 4.02
CA ASP A 95 -9.19 0.22 4.05
C ASP A 95 -8.43 1.32 3.29
N ASP A 96 -8.97 1.78 2.16
CA ASP A 96 -8.42 2.90 1.39
C ASP A 96 -8.47 4.20 2.21
N LEU A 97 -9.60 4.45 2.88
CA LEU A 97 -9.78 5.59 3.77
C LEU A 97 -8.80 5.55 4.95
N LEU A 98 -8.61 4.39 5.56
CA LEU A 98 -7.67 4.22 6.67
C LEU A 98 -6.23 4.48 6.23
N VAL A 99 -5.77 3.82 5.18
CA VAL A 99 -4.38 3.93 4.72
C VAL A 99 -4.08 5.33 4.19
N SER A 100 -5.00 5.94 3.44
CA SER A 100 -4.85 7.33 2.99
C SER A 100 -4.78 8.31 4.15
N THR A 101 -5.58 8.11 5.20
CA THR A 101 -5.53 8.93 6.42
C THR A 101 -4.22 8.74 7.18
N ILE A 102 -3.70 7.50 7.25
CA ILE A 102 -2.39 7.20 7.85
C ILE A 102 -1.27 7.92 7.09
N LEU A 103 -1.24 7.81 5.75
CA LEU A 103 -0.26 8.49 4.91
C LEU A 103 -0.35 10.00 5.10
N ARG A 104 -1.55 10.57 5.08
CA ARG A 104 -1.74 12.01 5.29
C ARG A 104 -1.24 12.51 6.64
N ALA A 105 -1.33 11.69 7.69
CA ALA A 105 -0.90 12.07 9.03
C ALA A 105 0.59 11.81 9.30
N GLY A 106 1.13 10.70 8.79
CA GLY A 106 2.48 10.23 9.11
C GLY A 106 3.52 10.46 8.00
N ALA A 107 3.09 10.69 6.76
CA ALA A 107 3.94 10.96 5.61
C ALA A 107 3.20 11.86 4.58
N PRO A 108 2.94 13.14 4.90
CA PRO A 108 2.13 14.02 4.04
C PRO A 108 2.67 14.14 2.61
N GLU A 109 3.99 14.16 2.44
CA GLU A 109 4.63 14.23 1.13
C GLU A 109 4.42 12.94 0.31
N ALA A 110 4.40 11.78 0.98
CA ALA A 110 4.04 10.51 0.34
C ALA A 110 2.55 10.48 -0.07
N PHE A 111 1.68 11.09 0.75
CA PHE A 111 0.28 11.26 0.41
C PHE A 111 0.11 12.19 -0.81
N ASP A 112 0.87 13.29 -0.89
CA ASP A 112 0.85 14.17 -2.06
C ASP A 112 1.37 13.46 -3.31
N PHE A 113 2.44 12.66 -3.20
CA PHE A 113 2.89 11.80 -4.28
C PHE A 113 1.79 10.85 -4.75
N LEU A 114 1.11 10.18 -3.81
CA LEU A 114 -0.01 9.29 -4.10
C LEU A 114 -1.09 10.02 -4.92
N LEU A 115 -1.49 11.22 -4.50
CA LEU A 115 -2.48 12.02 -5.23
C LEU A 115 -2.01 12.41 -6.63
N ARG A 116 -0.74 12.85 -6.78
CA ARG A 116 -0.16 13.22 -8.08
C ARG A 116 -0.07 12.06 -9.06
N ARG A 117 0.07 10.83 -8.55
CA ARG A 117 0.36 9.62 -9.35
C ARG A 117 -0.75 8.58 -9.33
N ILE A 118 -1.91 8.86 -8.76
CA ILE A 118 -3.00 7.89 -8.58
C ILE A 118 -3.44 7.23 -9.90
N ASP A 119 -3.53 8.01 -10.99
CA ASP A 119 -3.92 7.46 -12.30
C ASP A 119 -2.86 6.51 -12.84
N MET A 120 -1.57 6.85 -12.70
CA MET A 120 -0.48 5.98 -13.12
C MET A 120 -0.37 4.72 -12.24
N LEU A 121 -0.64 4.83 -10.94
CA LEU A 121 -0.68 3.70 -10.01
C LEU A 121 -1.81 2.72 -10.37
N ARG A 122 -2.97 3.24 -10.79
CA ARG A 122 -4.13 2.43 -11.24
C ARG A 122 -3.90 1.75 -12.59
N MET A 123 -3.21 2.43 -13.51
CA MET A 123 -2.95 1.93 -14.87
C MET A 123 -1.68 1.05 -14.97
N ALA A 124 -1.10 0.64 -13.84
CA ALA A 124 0.07 -0.22 -13.83
C ALA A 124 -0.26 -1.57 -14.52
N PRO A 125 0.50 -1.98 -15.55
CA PRO A 125 0.16 -3.14 -16.37
C PRO A 125 0.23 -4.44 -15.56
N VAL A 126 -0.79 -5.29 -15.70
CA VAL A 126 -0.89 -6.58 -15.01
C VAL A 126 -0.01 -7.67 -15.67
N GLY A 127 0.54 -7.42 -16.87
CA GLY A 127 1.39 -8.38 -17.59
C GLY A 127 2.34 -7.73 -18.60
N ASP A 128 3.32 -8.51 -19.04
CA ASP A 128 4.34 -8.10 -20.02
C ASP A 128 3.80 -8.37 -21.43
N SER A 129 2.97 -7.47 -21.95
CA SER A 129 2.71 -7.46 -23.40
C SER A 129 3.92 -6.85 -24.11
N ASP A 130 4.60 -7.65 -24.93
CA ASP A 130 5.82 -7.26 -25.66
C ASP A 130 5.66 -6.00 -26.52
N SER A 131 4.44 -5.65 -26.91
CA SER A 131 4.13 -4.50 -27.77
C SER A 131 4.29 -3.12 -27.09
N ASP A 132 4.47 -3.06 -25.76
CA ASP A 132 4.37 -1.78 -25.01
C ASP A 132 5.48 -1.59 -23.94
N LYS A 133 6.62 -2.26 -24.10
CA LYS A 133 7.74 -2.22 -23.16
C LYS A 133 8.28 -0.81 -22.92
N CYS A 134 8.54 -0.06 -24.00
CA CYS A 134 9.13 1.29 -23.90
C CYS A 134 8.23 2.28 -23.13
N ALA A 135 6.92 2.26 -23.39
CA ALA A 135 5.96 3.13 -22.70
C ALA A 135 5.80 2.73 -21.22
N SER A 136 5.87 1.44 -20.92
CA SER A 136 5.83 0.93 -19.55
C SER A 136 7.09 1.30 -18.77
N GLU A 137 8.26 1.17 -19.38
CA GLU A 137 9.54 1.51 -18.77
C GLU A 137 9.69 3.02 -18.51
N LYS A 138 9.28 3.86 -19.47
CA LYS A 138 9.24 5.32 -19.27
C LYS A 138 8.35 5.71 -18.09
N ARG A 139 7.19 5.06 -17.92
CA ARG A 139 6.32 5.28 -16.76
C ARG A 139 7.01 4.87 -15.46
N ARG A 140 7.72 3.73 -15.45
CA ARG A 140 8.47 3.27 -14.27
C ARG A 140 9.56 4.27 -13.88
N CYS A 141 10.33 4.78 -14.83
CA CYS A 141 11.34 5.81 -14.55
C CYS A 141 10.72 7.05 -13.93
N VAL A 142 9.65 7.59 -14.54
CA VAL A 142 8.97 8.79 -14.01
C VAL A 142 8.44 8.58 -12.59
N MET A 143 7.83 7.42 -12.31
CA MET A 143 7.34 7.10 -10.96
C MET A 143 8.46 6.97 -9.95
N ARG A 144 9.57 6.34 -10.33
CA ARG A 144 10.73 6.14 -9.46
C ARG A 144 11.44 7.47 -9.18
N GLU A 145 11.69 8.27 -10.20
CA GLU A 145 12.33 9.58 -10.05
C GLU A 145 11.52 10.52 -9.15
N ASP A 146 10.19 10.56 -9.32
CA ASP A 146 9.32 11.39 -8.47
C ASP A 146 9.23 10.85 -7.04
N TRP A 147 9.21 9.52 -6.88
CA TRP A 147 9.28 8.90 -5.55
C TRP A 147 10.59 9.24 -4.85
N ASP A 148 11.72 9.04 -5.53
CA ASP A 148 13.06 9.34 -5.00
C ASP A 148 13.18 10.82 -4.65
N ALA A 149 12.68 11.72 -5.50
CA ALA A 149 12.63 13.15 -5.21
C ALA A 149 11.78 13.48 -3.97
N THR A 150 10.63 12.81 -3.83
CA THR A 150 9.72 12.96 -2.69
C THR A 150 10.34 12.44 -1.39
N SER A 151 11.01 11.28 -1.43
CA SER A 151 11.57 10.62 -0.24
C SER A 151 12.96 11.13 0.16
N LYS A 152 13.71 11.80 -0.73
CA LYS A 152 15.11 12.18 -0.50
C LYS A 152 15.33 13.08 0.73
N THR A 153 14.34 13.90 1.06
CA THR A 153 14.41 14.86 2.19
C THR A 153 13.37 14.58 3.26
N ALA A 154 12.71 13.43 3.18
CA ALA A 154 11.64 13.06 4.09
C ALA A 154 12.16 12.69 5.48
N GLU A 155 11.46 13.16 6.52
CA GLU A 155 11.68 12.73 7.91
C GLU A 155 10.93 11.42 8.26
N TRP A 156 10.00 11.00 7.40
CA TRP A 156 9.20 9.78 7.57
C TRP A 156 9.86 8.57 6.92
N ASP A 157 9.48 7.37 7.37
CA ASP A 157 10.02 6.11 6.85
C ASP A 157 9.52 5.85 5.43
N ALA A 158 10.39 6.11 4.44
CA ALA A 158 10.05 6.01 3.03
C ALA A 158 9.58 4.60 2.64
N THR A 159 10.26 3.59 3.17
CA THR A 159 9.91 2.19 2.93
C THR A 159 8.49 1.87 3.41
N SER A 160 8.12 2.29 4.62
CA SER A 160 6.76 2.08 5.16
C SER A 160 5.69 2.81 4.35
N ALA A 161 5.94 4.06 3.98
CA ALA A 161 4.99 4.83 3.18
C ALA A 161 4.78 4.21 1.79
N LEU A 162 5.85 3.80 1.12
CA LEU A 162 5.75 3.09 -0.16
C LEU A 162 4.99 1.78 0.00
N ARG A 163 5.24 1.03 1.09
CA ARG A 163 4.54 -0.23 1.39
C ARG A 163 3.04 -0.02 1.53
N LEU A 164 2.61 1.07 2.19
CA LEU A 164 1.20 1.44 2.30
C LEU A 164 0.60 1.88 0.95
N ILE A 165 1.36 2.58 0.10
CA ILE A 165 0.90 2.92 -1.25
C ILE A 165 0.74 1.66 -2.10
N LEU A 166 1.69 0.72 -2.02
CA LEU A 166 1.61 -0.56 -2.74
C LEU A 166 0.53 -1.49 -2.18
N PHE A 167 0.16 -1.33 -0.91
CA PHE A 167 -1.02 -1.98 -0.36
C PHE A 167 -2.30 -1.50 -1.06
N LEU A 168 -2.43 -0.18 -1.33
CA LEU A 168 -3.56 0.37 -2.09
C LEU A 168 -3.51 -0.02 -3.58
N PHE A 169 -2.32 -0.10 -4.16
CA PHE A 169 -2.12 -0.39 -5.58
C PHE A 169 -1.13 -1.53 -5.80
N PRO A 170 -1.53 -2.80 -5.56
CA PRO A 170 -0.62 -3.94 -5.67
C PRO A 170 0.03 -4.08 -7.04
N ASN A 171 -0.70 -3.75 -8.11
CA ASN A 171 -0.20 -3.81 -9.48
C ASN A 171 0.96 -2.84 -9.74
N ALA A 172 1.05 -1.76 -8.97
CA ALA A 172 2.14 -0.78 -9.09
C ALA A 172 3.46 -1.32 -8.53
N ALA A 173 3.47 -2.42 -7.78
CA ALA A 173 4.69 -2.95 -7.16
C ALA A 173 5.79 -3.24 -8.19
N LYS A 174 5.43 -3.71 -9.39
CA LYS A 174 6.37 -3.93 -10.50
C LYS A 174 7.08 -2.65 -10.95
N SER A 175 6.42 -1.50 -10.79
CA SER A 175 7.02 -0.22 -11.15
C SER A 175 8.16 0.18 -10.21
N PHE A 176 8.11 -0.28 -8.96
CA PHE A 176 9.09 0.03 -7.93
C PHE A 176 10.10 -1.11 -7.71
N GLY A 177 9.74 -2.35 -8.02
CA GLY A 177 10.66 -3.50 -7.96
C GLY A 177 11.85 -3.36 -8.91
N GLU A 178 13.02 -3.82 -8.46
CA GLU A 178 14.12 -4.15 -9.35
C GLU A 178 13.68 -5.29 -10.27
N GLU A 179 13.93 -5.14 -11.57
CA GLU A 179 14.01 -6.31 -12.42
C GLU A 179 15.07 -7.21 -11.80
N ARG A 180 14.70 -8.45 -11.45
CA ARG A 180 15.71 -9.49 -11.46
C ARG A 180 16.30 -9.46 -12.86
N SER A 181 17.51 -8.90 -13.00
CA SER A 181 18.46 -9.43 -13.95
C SER A 181 18.46 -10.93 -13.73
N VAL A 182 17.77 -11.66 -14.61
CA VAL A 182 17.93 -13.09 -14.72
C VAL A 182 19.39 -13.27 -15.09
N ASP A 183 20.16 -13.62 -14.07
CA ASP A 183 21.58 -13.85 -14.08
C ASP A 183 22.00 -14.67 -15.32
N GLY A 184 22.85 -14.07 -16.16
CA GLY A 184 24.15 -14.64 -16.44
C GLY A 184 24.26 -16.10 -16.90
N ARG A 185 23.30 -16.68 -17.63
CA ARG A 185 23.56 -17.91 -18.39
C ARG A 185 24.03 -17.59 -19.80
N VAL A 186 25.34 -17.38 -19.90
CA VAL A 186 26.08 -17.70 -21.12
C VAL A 186 25.69 -19.13 -21.52
N SER A 187 24.93 -19.26 -22.59
CA SER A 187 24.77 -20.54 -23.27
C SER A 187 26.06 -20.76 -24.06
N PRO A 188 26.89 -21.78 -23.77
CA PRO A 188 27.91 -22.18 -24.71
C PRO A 188 27.15 -22.83 -25.88
N GLN A 189 27.11 -22.13 -27.02
CA GLN A 189 26.78 -22.79 -28.27
C GLN A 189 27.91 -23.77 -28.58
N GLY A 190 27.51 -25.01 -28.91
CA GLY A 190 28.42 -26.08 -29.32
C GLY A 190 29.08 -25.84 -30.66
#